data_AF-A0A3M2KRK3-F1
#
_entry.id   AF-A0A3M2KRK3-F1
#
_cell.length_a   1.000
_cell.length_b   1.000
_cell.length_c   1.000
_cell.angle_alpha   90.00
_cell.angle_beta   90.00
_cell.angle_gamma   90.00
#
_symmetry.space_group_name_H-M   'P 1'
#
loop_
_entity.id
_entity.type
_entity.pdbx_description
1 polymer ?
#
loop_
_entity_poly.entity_id
_entity_poly.type
_entity_poly.pdbx_seq_one_letter_code
_entity_poly.pdbx_strand_id
1 'polypeptide(L)'
;MNLIDKIKQTLRESSEKLGALAEKLVEKGKQAGSEGLEITQKALSTVGERASEVASLTRVKIELNTLRRELERAYEDLGERVYAVYREQGNREADSLIAELLTRIAHLEQQFHDKEQEHEALRRELSEDYVVNKLSEDLAEADGTIEQVTVAENSNVVGKRLKEIVLPKQALISTVKREKELIIPDGNTRLEAGDRVVILGKREDVEKVVRRLSSK
;
A
#
# COMPACT_ATOMS: atom_id res chain seq x y z
N MET A 1 -3.14 22.68 -10.10
CA MET A 1 -2.09 21.70 -9.73
C MET A 1 -2.39 20.39 -10.43
N ASN A 2 -1.49 19.84 -11.24
CA ASN A 2 -1.78 18.62 -11.99
C ASN A 2 -1.61 17.37 -11.09
N LEU A 3 -2.07 16.21 -11.54
CA LEU A 3 -2.00 14.95 -10.78
C LEU A 3 -0.55 14.54 -10.42
N ILE A 4 0.41 14.77 -11.32
CA ILE A 4 1.83 14.50 -11.12
C ILE A 4 2.41 15.40 -10.03
N ASP A 5 2.03 16.68 -9.99
CA ASP A 5 2.48 17.62 -8.95
C ASP A 5 1.96 17.19 -7.57
N LYS A 6 0.70 16.73 -7.51
CA LYS A 6 0.08 16.24 -6.28
C LYS A 6 0.73 14.94 -5.79
N ILE A 7 1.11 14.04 -6.71
CA ILE A 7 1.86 12.81 -6.41
C ILE A 7 3.26 13.13 -5.91
N LYS A 8 3.99 14.03 -6.59
CA LYS A 8 5.34 14.47 -6.18
C LYS A 8 5.34 15.11 -4.80
N GLN A 9 4.34 15.95 -4.52
CA GLN A 9 4.18 16.57 -3.21
C GLN A 9 3.91 15.52 -2.12
N THR A 10 2.99 14.58 -2.38
CA THR A 10 2.65 13.53 -1.42
C THR A 10 3.84 12.60 -1.14
N LEU A 11 4.62 12.25 -2.16
CA LEU A 11 5.86 11.48 -2.02
C LEU A 11 6.90 12.23 -1.19
N ARG A 12 7.07 13.54 -1.43
CA ARG A 12 8.00 14.38 -0.68
C ARG A 12 7.62 14.48 0.79
N GLU A 13 6.36 14.80 1.08
CA GLU A 13 5.84 14.88 2.45
C GLU A 13 5.96 13.54 3.19
N SER A 14 5.71 12.42 2.49
CA SER A 14 5.86 11.08 3.06
C SER A 14 7.33 10.73 3.33
N SER A 15 8.24 11.07 2.42
CA SER A 15 9.68 10.85 2.58
C SER A 15 10.26 11.68 3.74
N GLU A 16 9.84 12.95 3.88
CA GLU A 16 10.25 13.82 4.99
C GLU A 16 9.75 13.27 6.35
N LYS A 17 8.50 12.78 6.41
CA LYS A 17 7.95 12.13 7.62
C LYS A 17 8.68 10.83 7.97
N LEU A 18 9.00 9.99 6.98
CA LEU A 18 9.78 8.77 7.19
C LEU A 18 11.19 9.06 7.67
N GLY A 19 11.85 10.10 7.13
CA GLY A 19 13.16 10.56 7.59
C GLY A 19 13.15 11.02 9.05
N ALA A 20 12.17 11.84 9.44
CA ALA A 20 12.03 12.29 10.83
C ALA A 20 11.71 11.14 11.80
N LEU A 21 10.93 10.14 11.35
CA LEU A 21 10.63 8.94 12.13
C LEU A 21 11.89 8.08 12.31
N ALA A 22 12.67 7.90 11.24
CA ALA A 22 13.95 7.19 11.23
C ALA A 22 14.95 7.81 12.22
N GLU A 23 15.12 9.13 12.21
CA GLU A 23 16.01 9.84 13.14
C GLU A 23 15.59 9.63 14.60
N LYS A 24 14.30 9.77 14.92
CA LYS A 24 13.78 9.53 16.28
C LYS A 24 13.97 8.09 16.76
N LEU A 25 13.85 7.11 15.85
CA LEU A 25 14.08 5.71 16.17
C LEU A 25 15.56 5.45 16.46
N VAL A 26 16.49 5.98 15.64
CA VAL A 26 17.94 5.89 15.87
C VAL A 26 18.33 6.47 17.23
N GLU A 27 17.75 7.62 17.59
CA GLU A 27 18.06 8.28 18.85
C GLU A 27 17.54 7.48 20.07
N LYS A 28 16.32 6.92 19.99
CA LYS A 28 15.80 6.00 21.02
C LYS A 28 16.58 4.68 21.09
N GLY A 29 16.99 4.12 19.95
CA GLY A 29 17.78 2.89 19.89
C GLY A 29 19.14 3.04 20.54
N LYS A 30 19.82 4.18 20.32
CA LYS A 30 21.09 4.51 20.99
C LYS A 30 20.94 4.62 22.52
N GLN A 31 19.79 5.08 23.02
CA GLN A 31 19.51 5.19 24.46
C GLN A 31 19.18 3.84 25.12
N ALA A 32 18.70 2.86 24.36
CA ALA A 32 18.24 1.56 24.87
C ALA A 32 19.30 0.43 24.80
N GLY A 33 20.53 0.71 24.35
CA GLY A 33 21.59 -0.29 24.24
C GLY A 33 21.50 -1.16 22.97
N SER A 34 22.19 -2.31 22.97
CA SER A 34 22.35 -3.16 21.77
C SER A 34 21.04 -3.71 21.21
N GLU A 35 20.11 -4.15 22.08
CA GLU A 35 18.79 -4.63 21.65
C GLU A 35 17.93 -3.50 21.05
N GLY A 36 18.03 -2.28 21.60
CA GLY A 36 17.34 -1.10 21.06
C GLY A 36 17.84 -0.71 19.68
N LEU A 37 19.12 -0.93 19.40
CA LEU A 37 19.75 -0.69 18.10
C LEU A 37 19.31 -1.71 17.04
N GLU A 38 19.18 -2.98 17.42
CA GLU A 38 18.68 -4.05 16.54
C GLU A 38 17.22 -3.84 16.14
N ILE A 39 16.36 -3.52 17.12
CA ILE A 39 14.95 -3.18 16.87
C ILE A 39 14.83 -1.96 15.94
N THR A 40 15.70 -0.98 16.12
CA THR A 40 15.75 0.22 15.28
C THR A 40 16.20 -0.08 13.85
N GLN A 41 17.24 -0.90 13.68
CA GLN A 41 17.68 -1.35 12.35
C GLN A 41 16.57 -2.10 11.62
N LYS A 42 15.86 -3.00 12.32
CA LYS A 42 14.76 -3.77 11.74
C LYS A 42 13.58 -2.87 11.35
N ALA A 43 13.25 -1.88 12.18
CA ALA A 43 12.23 -0.87 11.87
C ALA A 43 12.63 -0.02 10.64
N LEU A 44 13.90 0.41 10.55
CA LEU A 44 14.43 1.16 9.41
C LEU A 44 14.43 0.34 8.12
N SER A 45 14.81 -0.94 8.18
CA SER A 45 14.76 -1.85 7.02
C SER A 45 13.33 -2.01 6.52
N THR A 46 12.38 -2.25 7.44
CA THR A 46 10.96 -2.39 7.10
C THR A 46 10.40 -1.10 6.47
N VAL A 47 10.75 0.07 7.03
CA VAL A 47 10.37 1.37 6.46
C VAL A 47 10.99 1.58 5.07
N GLY A 48 12.27 1.21 4.89
CA GLY A 48 12.97 1.32 3.62
C GLY A 48 12.38 0.43 2.52
N GLU A 49 12.06 -0.82 2.86
CA GLU A 49 11.38 -1.76 1.97
C GLU A 49 10.01 -1.22 1.54
N ARG A 50 9.19 -0.75 2.48
CA ARG A 50 7.88 -0.15 2.17
C ARG A 50 7.97 1.12 1.34
N ALA A 51 8.96 1.97 1.61
CA ALA A 51 9.19 3.16 0.79
C ALA A 51 9.57 2.80 -0.65
N SER A 52 10.39 1.75 -0.83
CA SER A 52 10.78 1.22 -2.15
C SER A 52 9.59 0.64 -2.92
N GLU A 53 8.73 -0.11 -2.26
CA GLU A 53 7.51 -0.68 -2.85
C GLU A 53 6.53 0.43 -3.31
N VAL A 54 6.29 1.45 -2.48
CA VAL A 54 5.44 2.61 -2.83
C VAL A 54 6.04 3.42 -3.99
N ALA A 55 7.36 3.56 -4.04
CA ALA A 55 8.05 4.22 -5.15
C ALA A 55 7.89 3.42 -6.45
N SER A 56 8.00 2.09 -6.39
CA SER A 56 7.78 1.20 -7.52
C SER A 56 6.33 1.29 -8.04
N LEU A 57 5.34 1.23 -7.16
CA LEU A 57 3.92 1.41 -7.54
C LEU A 57 3.68 2.78 -8.21
N THR A 58 4.33 3.83 -7.70
CA THR A 58 4.22 5.18 -8.29
C THR A 58 4.84 5.25 -9.67
N ARG A 59 6.00 4.61 -9.88
CA ARG A 59 6.66 4.53 -11.18
C ARG A 59 5.77 3.85 -12.22
N VAL A 60 5.22 2.67 -11.90
CA VAL A 60 4.30 1.94 -12.79
C VAL A 60 3.07 2.78 -13.12
N LYS A 61 2.51 3.50 -12.13
CA LYS A 61 1.38 4.39 -12.36
C LYS A 61 1.71 5.56 -13.31
N ILE A 62 2.94 6.08 -13.28
CA ILE A 62 3.38 7.11 -14.24
C ILE A 62 3.50 6.51 -15.64
N GLU A 63 4.10 5.32 -15.78
CA GLU A 63 4.22 4.61 -17.05
C GLU A 63 2.85 4.32 -17.67
N LEU A 64 1.89 3.83 -16.89
CA LEU A 64 0.50 3.63 -17.33
C LEU A 64 -0.16 4.92 -17.82
N ASN A 65 0.08 6.05 -17.14
CA ASN A 65 -0.44 7.34 -17.58
C ASN A 65 0.17 7.77 -18.93
N THR A 66 1.45 7.51 -19.13
CA THR A 66 2.14 7.81 -20.41
C THR A 66 1.60 6.93 -21.52
N LEU A 67 1.53 5.61 -21.33
CA LEU A 67 1.01 4.66 -22.31
C LEU A 67 -0.43 4.99 -22.71
N ARG A 68 -1.30 5.33 -21.75
CA ARG A 68 -2.68 5.78 -22.05
C ARG A 68 -2.71 6.98 -22.98
N ARG A 69 -1.87 8.00 -22.74
CA ARG A 69 -1.82 9.19 -23.60
C ARG A 69 -1.31 8.87 -25.00
N GLU A 70 -0.36 7.94 -25.12
CA GLU A 70 0.13 7.46 -26.41
C GLU A 70 -0.95 6.68 -27.16
N LEU A 71 -1.73 5.86 -26.45
CA LEU A 71 -2.88 5.15 -26.98
C LEU A 71 -3.96 6.10 -27.51
N GLU A 72 -4.34 7.10 -26.69
CA GLU A 72 -5.33 8.13 -27.05
C GLU A 72 -4.90 8.86 -28.33
N ARG A 73 -3.64 9.29 -28.41
CA ARG A 73 -3.09 9.92 -29.62
C ARG A 73 -3.10 8.99 -30.83
N ALA A 74 -2.71 7.73 -30.67
CA ALA A 74 -2.70 6.78 -31.78
C ALA A 74 -4.12 6.50 -32.31
N TYR A 75 -5.12 6.46 -31.43
CA TYR A 75 -6.52 6.36 -31.82
C TYR A 75 -7.04 7.63 -32.51
N GLU A 76 -6.64 8.82 -32.06
CA GLU A 76 -6.93 10.09 -32.74
C GLU A 76 -6.33 10.11 -34.15
N ASP A 77 -5.03 9.79 -34.28
CA ASP A 77 -4.32 9.71 -35.58
C ASP A 77 -5.00 8.71 -36.53
N LEU A 78 -5.41 7.54 -36.02
CA LEU A 78 -6.15 6.53 -36.79
C LEU A 78 -7.50 7.07 -37.27
N GLY A 79 -8.26 7.72 -36.39
CA GLY A 79 -9.55 8.31 -36.70
C GLY A 79 -9.45 9.36 -37.81
N GLU A 80 -8.47 10.27 -37.70
CA GLU A 80 -8.19 11.28 -38.75
C GLU A 80 -7.86 10.62 -40.10
N ARG A 81 -7.04 9.58 -40.08
CA ARG A 81 -6.62 8.89 -41.31
C ARG A 81 -7.75 8.13 -41.98
N VAL A 82 -8.55 7.39 -41.21
CA VAL A 82 -9.74 6.68 -41.71
C VAL A 82 -10.74 7.66 -42.31
N TYR A 83 -10.96 8.81 -41.66
CA TYR A 83 -11.84 9.85 -42.17
C TYR A 83 -11.34 10.45 -43.50
N ALA A 84 -10.02 10.70 -43.61
CA ALA A 84 -9.41 11.19 -44.85
C ALA A 84 -9.61 10.20 -46.01
N VAL A 85 -9.38 8.90 -45.78
CA VAL A 85 -9.59 7.84 -46.78
C VAL A 85 -11.04 7.78 -47.26
N TYR A 86 -11.99 7.87 -46.32
CA TYR A 86 -13.41 7.89 -46.63
C TYR A 86 -13.79 9.06 -47.54
N ARG A 87 -13.15 10.23 -47.35
CA ARG A 87 -13.41 11.45 -48.13
C ARG A 87 -12.78 11.45 -49.53
N GLU A 88 -11.62 10.82 -49.71
CA GLU A 88 -10.79 10.95 -50.92
C GLU A 88 -10.79 9.70 -51.84
N GLN A 89 -11.69 8.72 -51.61
CA GLN A 89 -11.81 7.50 -52.42
C GLN A 89 -10.54 6.63 -52.49
N GLY A 90 -9.79 6.51 -51.39
CA GLY A 90 -8.82 5.42 -51.14
C GLY A 90 -7.60 5.30 -52.07
N ASN A 91 -6.39 5.34 -51.49
CA ASN A 91 -5.15 4.99 -52.17
C ASN A 91 -4.37 3.97 -51.31
N ARG A 92 -3.59 3.07 -51.95
CA ARG A 92 -2.75 2.03 -51.31
C ARG A 92 -1.81 2.58 -50.23
N GLU A 93 -1.35 3.81 -50.38
CA GLU A 93 -0.50 4.48 -49.38
C GLU A 93 -1.25 4.72 -48.06
N ALA A 94 -2.54 5.04 -48.14
CA ALA A 94 -3.36 5.25 -46.94
C ALA A 94 -3.66 3.93 -46.22
N ASP A 95 -3.84 2.83 -46.95
CA ASP A 95 -4.01 1.49 -46.37
C ASP A 95 -2.78 1.06 -45.55
N SER A 96 -1.58 1.35 -46.06
CA SER A 96 -0.32 1.04 -45.37
C SER A 96 -0.16 1.82 -44.06
N LEU A 97 -0.51 3.11 -44.05
CA LEU A 97 -0.42 3.94 -42.85
C LEU A 97 -1.46 3.57 -41.79
N ILE A 98 -2.68 3.21 -42.22
CA ILE A 98 -3.70 2.68 -41.32
C ILE A 98 -3.22 1.35 -40.71
N ALA A 99 -2.63 0.46 -41.50
CA ALA A 99 -2.08 -0.80 -41.00
C ALA A 99 -0.94 -0.59 -39.99
N GLU A 100 -0.06 0.39 -40.23
CA GLU A 100 1.00 0.78 -39.29
C GLU A 100 0.43 1.30 -37.97
N LEU A 101 -0.57 2.19 -38.03
CA LEU A 101 -1.25 2.71 -36.83
C LEU A 101 -1.95 1.60 -36.03
N LEU A 102 -2.65 0.68 -36.71
CA LEU A 102 -3.28 -0.47 -36.05
C LEU A 102 -2.25 -1.37 -35.37
N THR A 103 -1.12 -1.61 -36.02
CA THR A 103 0.00 -2.40 -35.43
C THR A 103 0.57 -1.70 -34.20
N ARG A 104 0.76 -0.37 -34.28
CA ARG A 104 1.24 0.43 -33.16
C ARG A 104 0.25 0.43 -31.99
N ILE A 105 -1.05 0.59 -32.27
CA ILE A 105 -2.11 0.52 -31.26
C ILE A 105 -2.09 -0.84 -30.57
N ALA A 106 -2.07 -1.94 -31.33
CA ALA A 106 -2.03 -3.29 -30.75
C ALA A 106 -0.81 -3.49 -29.84
N HIS A 107 0.35 -2.94 -30.21
CA HIS A 107 1.54 -2.99 -29.36
C HIS A 107 1.38 -2.18 -28.07
N LEU A 108 0.85 -0.95 -28.17
CA LEU A 108 0.60 -0.09 -27.01
C LEU A 108 -0.47 -0.68 -26.08
N GLU A 109 -1.52 -1.31 -26.63
CA GLU A 109 -2.53 -2.02 -25.84
C GLU A 109 -1.92 -3.18 -25.06
N GLN A 110 -1.04 -3.97 -25.69
CA GLN A 110 -0.32 -5.04 -25.01
C GLN A 110 0.56 -4.50 -23.89
N GLN A 111 1.37 -3.47 -24.15
CA GLN A 111 2.21 -2.84 -23.13
C GLN A 111 1.41 -2.27 -21.97
N PHE A 112 0.26 -1.65 -22.26
CA PHE A 112 -0.64 -1.13 -21.25
C PHE A 112 -1.22 -2.25 -20.39
N HIS A 113 -1.67 -3.34 -21.02
CA HIS A 113 -2.18 -4.52 -20.31
C HIS A 113 -1.13 -5.15 -19.38
N ASP A 114 0.09 -5.34 -19.87
CA ASP A 114 1.20 -5.92 -19.08
C ASP A 114 1.51 -5.03 -17.87
N LYS A 115 1.52 -3.71 -18.04
CA LYS A 115 1.73 -2.74 -16.96
C LYS A 115 0.58 -2.68 -15.96
N GLU A 116 -0.67 -2.89 -16.39
CA GLU A 116 -1.81 -2.99 -15.48
C GLU A 116 -1.70 -4.24 -14.59
N GLN A 117 -1.26 -5.37 -15.15
CA GLN A 117 -1.01 -6.58 -14.36
C GLN A 117 0.11 -6.36 -13.33
N GLU A 118 1.21 -5.72 -13.72
CA GLU A 118 2.31 -5.35 -12.80
C GLU A 118 1.82 -4.42 -11.68
N HIS A 119 1.03 -3.39 -12.02
CA HIS A 119 0.45 -2.47 -11.03
C HIS A 119 -0.45 -3.18 -10.03
N GLU A 120 -1.31 -4.10 -10.49
CA GLU A 120 -2.19 -4.88 -9.62
C GLU A 120 -1.41 -5.87 -8.74
N ALA A 121 -0.35 -6.49 -9.25
CA ALA A 121 0.52 -7.36 -8.44
C ALA A 121 1.20 -6.58 -7.30
N LEU A 122 1.86 -5.46 -7.61
CA LEU A 122 2.49 -4.59 -6.60
C LEU A 122 1.48 -4.04 -5.59
N ARG A 123 0.29 -3.67 -6.07
CA ARG A 123 -0.79 -3.18 -5.20
C ARG A 123 -1.28 -4.26 -4.24
N ARG A 124 -1.33 -5.52 -4.66
CA ARG A 124 -1.65 -6.65 -3.77
C ARG A 124 -0.56 -6.89 -2.74
N GLU A 125 0.72 -6.86 -3.12
CA GLU A 125 1.84 -7.02 -2.17
C GLU A 125 1.87 -5.93 -1.09
N LEU A 126 1.44 -4.71 -1.46
CA LEU A 126 1.27 -3.58 -0.57
C LEU A 126 -0.05 -3.59 0.23
N SER A 127 -0.97 -4.52 -0.05
CA SER A 127 -2.25 -4.57 0.64
C SER A 127 -2.09 -5.08 2.07
N GLU A 128 -2.82 -4.47 3.02
CA GLU A 128 -2.79 -4.87 4.43
C GLU A 128 -3.12 -6.36 4.58
N ASP A 129 -4.09 -6.84 3.81
CA ASP A 129 -4.54 -8.24 3.82
C ASP A 129 -3.42 -9.19 3.37
N TYR A 130 -2.63 -8.83 2.34
CA TYR A 130 -1.50 -9.65 1.91
C TYR A 130 -0.40 -9.72 2.98
N VAL A 131 -0.08 -8.59 3.60
CA VAL A 131 0.93 -8.52 4.67
C VAL A 131 0.49 -9.34 5.88
N VAL A 132 -0.77 -9.21 6.29
CA VAL A 132 -1.36 -10.00 7.38
C VAL A 132 -1.37 -11.48 7.03
N ASN A 133 -1.77 -11.86 5.80
CA ASN A 133 -1.79 -13.26 5.37
C ASN A 133 -0.39 -13.87 5.32
N LYS A 134 0.60 -13.17 4.74
CA LYS A 134 1.98 -13.63 4.69
C LYS A 134 2.57 -13.78 6.09
N LEU A 135 2.35 -12.80 6.98
CA LEU A 135 2.75 -12.90 8.39
C LEU A 135 2.02 -14.03 9.12
N SER A 136 0.77 -14.32 8.78
CA SER A 136 0.02 -15.44 9.37
C SER A 136 0.62 -16.78 8.99
N GLU A 137 1.06 -16.95 7.75
CA GLU A 137 1.79 -18.15 7.32
C GLU A 137 3.10 -18.31 8.12
N ASP A 138 3.90 -17.25 8.18
CA ASP A 138 5.20 -17.26 8.86
C ASP A 138 5.05 -17.49 10.39
N LEU A 139 3.99 -16.96 11.01
CA LEU A 139 3.69 -17.14 12.44
C LEU A 139 3.11 -18.52 12.76
N ALA A 140 2.42 -19.17 11.82
CA ALA A 140 1.83 -20.49 12.04
C ALA A 140 2.90 -21.55 12.33
N GLU A 141 4.09 -21.43 11.72
CA GLU A 141 5.23 -22.32 11.99
C GLU A 141 5.74 -22.24 13.43
N ALA A 142 5.46 -21.13 14.14
CA ALA A 142 5.85 -20.88 15.52
C ALA A 142 4.67 -20.97 16.52
N ASP A 143 3.54 -21.60 16.14
CA ASP A 143 2.28 -21.65 16.90
C ASP A 143 1.72 -20.26 17.27
N GLY A 144 2.04 -19.27 16.44
CA GLY A 144 1.53 -17.91 16.50
C GLY A 144 0.35 -17.70 15.54
N THR A 145 -0.31 -16.56 15.68
CA THR A 145 -1.33 -16.06 14.76
C THR A 145 -1.31 -14.54 14.73
N ILE A 146 -1.94 -13.99 13.70
CA ILE A 146 -2.14 -12.56 13.50
C ILE A 146 -3.59 -12.34 13.07
N GLU A 147 -4.23 -11.33 13.65
CA GLU A 147 -5.62 -10.99 13.35
C GLU A 147 -5.76 -9.48 13.18
N GLN A 148 -6.59 -9.07 12.23
CA GLN A 148 -6.99 -7.68 12.06
C GLN A 148 -8.44 -7.51 12.50
N VAL A 149 -8.67 -6.60 13.45
CA VAL A 149 -9.99 -6.36 14.01
C VAL A 149 -10.30 -4.87 14.03
N THR A 150 -11.55 -4.54 13.73
CA THR A 150 -12.07 -3.19 13.92
C THR A 150 -12.63 -3.07 15.33
N VAL A 151 -12.22 -2.05 16.08
CA VAL A 151 -12.78 -1.74 17.40
C VAL A 151 -14.23 -1.32 17.22
N ALA A 152 -15.16 -2.12 17.75
CA ALA A 152 -16.57 -1.83 17.66
C ALA A 152 -16.93 -0.57 18.47
N GLU A 153 -17.91 0.21 18.01
CA GLU A 153 -18.36 1.44 18.69
C GLU A 153 -18.78 1.19 20.15
N ASN A 154 -19.35 0.02 20.42
CA ASN A 154 -19.82 -0.41 21.72
C ASN A 154 -18.78 -1.22 22.52
N SER A 155 -17.53 -1.32 22.05
CA SER A 155 -16.51 -2.07 22.76
C SER A 155 -16.11 -1.39 24.08
N ASN A 156 -15.98 -2.19 25.14
CA ASN A 156 -15.57 -1.75 26.47
C ASN A 156 -14.13 -1.21 26.55
N VAL A 157 -13.37 -1.27 25.45
CA VAL A 157 -12.03 -0.70 25.33
C VAL A 157 -12.03 0.71 24.74
N VAL A 158 -13.14 1.17 24.15
CA VAL A 158 -13.23 2.50 23.55
C VAL A 158 -12.96 3.56 24.61
N GLY A 159 -12.08 4.50 24.26
CA GLY A 159 -11.64 5.56 25.14
C GLY A 159 -10.64 5.12 26.21
N LYS A 160 -10.20 3.87 26.28
CA LYS A 160 -9.14 3.43 27.22
C LYS A 160 -7.76 3.48 26.57
N ARG A 161 -6.74 3.78 27.37
CA ARG A 161 -5.34 3.63 26.98
C ARG A 161 -4.96 2.15 27.02
N LEU A 162 -4.02 1.73 26.17
CA LEU A 162 -3.59 0.32 26.15
C LEU A 162 -3.12 -0.20 27.51
N LYS A 163 -2.42 0.62 28.32
CA LYS A 163 -2.00 0.23 29.67
C LYS A 163 -3.14 0.01 30.66
N GLU A 164 -4.33 0.54 30.36
CA GLU A 164 -5.55 0.37 31.16
C GLU A 164 -6.33 -0.89 30.74
N ILE A 165 -5.92 -1.54 29.64
CA ILE A 165 -6.53 -2.74 29.09
C ILE A 165 -5.66 -3.93 29.49
N VAL A 166 -6.25 -4.90 30.20
CA VAL A 166 -5.54 -6.12 30.61
C VAL A 166 -5.45 -7.08 29.42
N LEU A 167 -4.39 -6.97 28.63
CA LEU A 167 -4.12 -7.90 27.53
C LEU A 167 -3.57 -9.24 28.06
N PRO A 168 -3.90 -10.38 27.42
CA PRO A 168 -3.28 -11.66 27.72
C PRO A 168 -1.76 -11.61 27.50
N LYS A 169 -1.00 -12.41 28.26
CA LYS A 169 0.48 -12.32 28.29
C LYS A 169 1.14 -12.61 26.95
N GLN A 170 0.52 -13.41 26.09
CA GLN A 170 1.08 -13.80 24.79
C GLN A 170 0.33 -13.16 23.62
N ALA A 171 -0.33 -12.02 23.82
CA ALA A 171 -0.92 -11.23 22.75
C ALA A 171 -0.43 -9.78 22.80
N LEU A 172 -0.12 -9.24 21.63
CA LEU A 172 0.36 -7.88 21.43
C LEU A 172 -0.50 -7.19 20.38
N ILE A 173 -0.97 -5.99 20.69
CA ILE A 173 -1.47 -5.06 19.68
C ILE A 173 -0.25 -4.39 19.03
N SER A 174 0.02 -4.72 17.78
CA SER A 174 1.24 -4.25 17.08
C SER A 174 1.03 -2.91 16.39
N THR A 175 -0.15 -2.68 15.82
CA THR A 175 -0.48 -1.44 15.12
C THR A 175 -1.94 -1.05 15.31
N VAL A 176 -2.20 0.25 15.28
CA VAL A 176 -3.54 0.83 15.22
C VAL A 176 -3.62 1.71 13.98
N LYS A 177 -4.57 1.44 13.10
CA LYS A 177 -4.88 2.28 11.96
C LYS A 177 -6.14 3.07 12.24
N ARG A 178 -5.97 4.39 12.32
CA ARG A 178 -7.05 5.34 12.50
C ARG A 178 -7.18 6.16 11.23
N GLU A 179 -8.32 6.02 10.55
CA GLU A 179 -8.55 6.61 9.24
C GLU A 179 -7.44 6.26 8.22
N LYS A 180 -6.53 7.21 7.93
CA LYS A 180 -5.39 7.07 7.00
C LYS A 180 -4.04 7.04 7.70
N GLU A 181 -4.01 7.11 9.02
CA GLU A 181 -2.78 7.14 9.81
C GLU A 181 -2.47 5.77 10.42
N LEU A 182 -1.23 5.33 10.30
CA LEU A 182 -0.70 4.15 10.98
C LEU A 182 -0.02 4.60 12.28
N ILE A 183 -0.52 4.11 13.40
CA ILE A 183 -0.04 4.42 14.74
C ILE A 183 0.65 3.17 15.29
N ILE A 184 1.91 3.32 15.71
CA ILE A 184 2.60 2.32 16.54
C ILE A 184 2.21 2.61 17.99
N PRO A 185 1.38 1.76 18.61
CA PRO A 185 0.77 2.11 19.87
C PRO A 185 1.72 1.85 21.05
N ASP A 186 1.67 2.72 22.04
CA ASP A 186 2.32 2.54 23.33
C ASP A 186 1.28 2.41 24.45
N GLY A 187 1.73 2.27 25.70
CA GLY A 187 0.82 2.15 26.84
C GLY A 187 -0.13 3.36 27.02
N ASN A 188 0.19 4.53 26.47
CA ASN A 188 -0.66 5.72 26.52
C ASN A 188 -1.58 5.87 25.31
N THR A 189 -1.38 5.11 24.23
CA THR A 189 -2.26 5.13 23.06
C THR A 189 -3.68 4.77 23.48
N ARG A 190 -4.62 5.68 23.18
CA ARG A 190 -6.04 5.51 23.46
C ARG A 190 -6.72 4.86 22.26
N LEU A 191 -7.41 3.74 22.49
CA LEU A 191 -8.23 3.10 21.46
C LEU A 191 -9.54 3.87 21.26
N GLU A 192 -9.92 4.05 20.01
CA GLU A 192 -11.15 4.72 19.60
C GLU A 192 -12.01 3.78 18.76
N ALA A 193 -13.31 4.05 18.72
CA ALA A 193 -14.23 3.32 17.86
C ALA A 193 -13.82 3.47 16.39
N GLY A 194 -13.88 2.37 15.63
CA GLY A 194 -13.48 2.35 14.23
C GLY A 194 -11.97 2.20 13.99
N ASP A 195 -11.15 2.21 15.04
CA ASP A 195 -9.73 1.85 14.93
C ASP A 195 -9.60 0.44 14.35
N ARG A 196 -8.75 0.28 13.33
CA ARG A 196 -8.36 -1.04 12.80
C ARG A 196 -7.07 -1.48 13.45
N VAL A 197 -7.14 -2.54 14.24
CA VAL A 197 -6.06 -2.98 15.12
C VAL A 197 -5.51 -4.30 14.62
N VAL A 198 -4.19 -4.39 14.48
CA VAL A 198 -3.50 -5.66 14.20
C VAL A 198 -2.99 -6.24 15.51
N ILE A 199 -3.30 -7.51 15.73
CA ILE A 199 -2.98 -8.25 16.95
C ILE A 199 -2.17 -9.46 16.55
N LEU A 200 -1.07 -9.74 17.24
CA LEU A 200 -0.25 -10.93 17.03
C LEU A 200 0.04 -11.63 18.34
N GLY A 201 0.24 -12.95 18.30
CA GLY A 201 0.46 -13.73 19.52
C GLY A 201 0.05 -15.19 19.42
N LYS A 202 -0.07 -15.87 20.57
CA LYS A 202 -0.66 -17.22 20.61
C LYS A 202 -2.14 -17.18 20.28
N ARG A 203 -2.62 -18.17 19.52
CA ARG A 203 -3.99 -18.23 19.00
C ARG A 203 -5.06 -17.97 20.04
N GLU A 204 -5.03 -18.70 21.14
CA GLU A 204 -6.01 -18.55 22.24
C GLU A 204 -6.01 -17.15 22.87
N ASP A 205 -4.86 -16.50 22.92
CA ASP A 205 -4.70 -15.18 23.53
C ASP A 205 -5.13 -14.08 22.55
N VAL A 206 -4.80 -14.22 21.26
CA VAL A 206 -5.28 -13.33 20.20
C VAL A 206 -6.81 -13.37 20.12
N GLU A 207 -7.43 -14.55 20.15
CA GLU A 207 -8.90 -14.68 20.15
C GLU A 207 -9.56 -13.94 21.33
N LYS A 208 -8.96 -13.99 22.53
CA LYS A 208 -9.46 -13.26 23.70
C LYS A 208 -9.41 -11.75 23.48
N VAL A 209 -8.35 -11.25 22.84
CA VAL A 209 -8.22 -9.83 22.50
C VAL A 209 -9.23 -9.44 21.43
N VAL A 210 -9.32 -10.23 20.34
CA VAL A 210 -10.30 -10.04 19.27
C VAL A 210 -11.70 -9.93 19.84
N ARG A 211 -12.12 -10.84 20.71
CA ARG A 211 -13.43 -10.77 21.38
C ARG A 211 -13.58 -9.45 22.12
N ARG A 212 -12.64 -9.03 22.96
CA ARG A 212 -12.75 -7.75 23.69
C ARG A 212 -12.92 -6.52 22.79
N LEU A 213 -12.26 -6.51 21.63
CA LEU A 213 -12.31 -5.40 20.68
C LEU A 213 -13.58 -5.43 19.80
N SER A 214 -14.12 -6.62 19.51
CA SER A 214 -15.28 -6.84 18.63
C SER A 214 -16.62 -7.10 19.37
N SER A 215 -16.59 -7.26 20.69
CA SER A 215 -17.70 -7.81 21.49
C SER A 215 -18.84 -6.83 21.79
N LYS A 216 -20.05 -7.39 21.69
CA LYS A 216 -20.83 -7.75 22.89
C LYS A 216 -20.32 -9.04 23.50
#